data_AF-A0A3R6PRS6-F1
#
_entry.id   AF-A0A3R6PRS6-F1
#
_cell.length_a   1.000
_cell.length_b   1.000
_cell.length_c   1.000
_cell.angle_alpha   90.00
_cell.angle_beta   90.00
_cell.angle_gamma   90.00
#
_symmetry.space_group_name_H-M   'P 1'
#
loop_
_entity.id
_entity.type
_entity.pdbx_description
1 polymer ?
#
loop_
_entity_poly.entity_id
_entity_poly.type
_entity_poly.pdbx_seq_one_letter_code
_entity_poly.pdbx_strand_id
1 'polypeptide(L)'
;MIYRDNLFLNARFQEAVQAAHDQDWQTFEKYSFYDAKMMENLLYKCEHLMPLEIKCRYALQHYYSHGDHSPIIRKYVRRAKIIRPDNWRDALPESVRDIEMFTVYRGGIGSIERAPLSISWSLSYDVAEWFAHRSELFYRCSCHVYQGTIHADKVIAYLPERSEFEIIQHRNVKDVQEITPLRGYSPPFNAFKSSKKWVHNEEESNRYFNEWYQSQNC
;
A
#
# COMPACT_ATOMS: atom_id res chain seq x y z
N MET A 1 -7.49 -12.99 20.71
CA MET A 1 -8.13 -12.17 21.76
C MET A 1 -9.02 -11.17 21.06
N ILE A 2 -10.33 -11.16 21.32
CA ILE A 2 -11.24 -10.19 20.72
C ILE A 2 -11.08 -8.91 21.54
N TYR A 3 -10.87 -7.75 20.91
CA TYR A 3 -10.74 -6.47 21.65
C TYR A 3 -11.93 -6.19 22.59
N ARG A 4 -13.09 -6.81 22.33
CA ARG A 4 -14.29 -6.74 23.18
C ARG A 4 -14.11 -7.37 24.56
N ASP A 5 -13.24 -8.36 24.70
CA ASP A 5 -12.95 -9.02 25.98
C ASP A 5 -12.00 -8.17 26.84
N ASN A 6 -11.38 -7.14 26.24
CA ASN A 6 -10.57 -6.16 26.94
C ASN A 6 -11.41 -4.93 27.28
N LEU A 7 -11.64 -4.69 28.58
CA LEU A 7 -12.48 -3.59 29.08
C LEU A 7 -12.06 -2.22 28.55
N PHE A 8 -10.74 -1.96 28.47
CA PHE A 8 -10.22 -0.70 27.95
C PHE A 8 -10.54 -0.54 26.46
N LEU A 9 -10.24 -1.54 25.64
CA LEU A 9 -10.49 -1.46 24.19
C LEU A 9 -11.98 -1.42 23.87
N ASN A 10 -12.81 -2.14 24.63
CA ASN A 10 -14.26 -2.08 24.47
C ASN A 10 -14.81 -0.68 24.81
N ALA A 11 -14.29 -0.02 25.86
CA ALA A 11 -14.66 1.35 26.19
C ALA A 11 -14.29 2.32 25.05
N ARG A 12 -13.06 2.23 24.52
CA ARG A 12 -12.61 3.03 23.36
C ARG A 12 -13.50 2.81 22.13
N PHE A 13 -13.92 1.57 21.87
CA PHE A 13 -14.85 1.26 20.78
C PHE A 13 -16.19 2.00 20.96
N GLN A 14 -16.79 1.98 22.16
CA GLN A 14 -18.05 2.68 22.41
C GLN A 14 -17.91 4.19 22.27
N GLU A 15 -16.80 4.77 22.76
CA GLU A 15 -16.50 6.20 22.60
C GLU A 15 -16.34 6.59 21.13
N ALA A 16 -15.69 5.75 20.31
CA ALA A 16 -15.60 5.97 18.87
C ALA A 16 -17.00 5.91 18.21
N VAL A 17 -17.85 4.95 18.60
CA VAL A 17 -19.22 4.88 18.07
C VAL A 17 -20.02 6.14 18.42
N GLN A 18 -19.93 6.61 19.66
CA GLN A 18 -20.60 7.84 20.08
C GLN A 18 -20.09 9.06 19.29
N ALA A 19 -18.77 9.19 19.15
CA ALA A 19 -18.15 10.25 18.35
C ALA A 19 -18.64 10.24 16.88
N ALA A 20 -18.89 9.06 16.29
CA ALA A 20 -19.47 8.97 14.95
C ALA A 20 -20.92 9.49 14.88
N HIS A 21 -21.72 9.25 15.92
CA HIS A 21 -23.07 9.81 16.02
C HIS A 21 -23.04 11.34 16.17
N ASP A 22 -22.06 11.85 16.91
CA ASP A 22 -21.86 13.28 17.14
C ASP A 22 -21.12 13.98 15.99
N GLN A 23 -20.75 13.23 14.94
CA GLN A 23 -19.95 13.71 13.79
C GLN A 23 -18.56 14.28 14.19
N ASP A 24 -18.04 13.88 15.36
CA ASP A 24 -16.71 14.23 15.85
C ASP A 24 -15.66 13.21 15.36
N TRP A 25 -15.14 13.47 14.15
CA TRP A 25 -14.18 12.57 13.51
C TRP A 25 -12.79 12.60 14.15
N GLN A 26 -12.42 13.69 14.83
CA GLN A 26 -11.12 13.77 15.51
C GLN A 26 -11.11 12.85 16.74
N THR A 27 -12.18 12.88 17.53
CA THR A 27 -12.34 11.95 18.66
C THR A 27 -12.54 10.52 18.19
N PHE A 28 -13.27 10.32 17.09
CA PHE A 28 -13.39 9.00 16.48
C PHE A 28 -12.01 8.40 16.18
N GLU A 29 -11.17 9.12 15.43
CA GLU A 29 -9.83 8.67 15.03
C GLU A 29 -8.96 8.32 16.24
N LYS A 30 -8.93 9.20 17.24
CA LYS A 30 -8.18 9.01 18.49
C LYS A 30 -8.46 7.65 19.14
N TYR A 31 -9.69 7.15 19.05
CA TYR A 31 -10.11 5.91 19.69
C TYR A 31 -10.16 4.70 18.77
N SER A 32 -9.92 4.86 17.46
CA SER A 32 -10.18 3.80 16.49
C SER A 32 -8.98 2.89 16.17
N PHE A 33 -7.74 3.35 16.37
CA PHE A 33 -6.53 2.68 15.89
C PHE A 33 -5.75 1.87 16.94
N TYR A 34 -6.35 1.58 18.11
CA TYR A 34 -5.70 0.75 19.14
C TYR A 34 -5.60 -0.74 18.76
N ASP A 35 -6.46 -1.21 17.85
CA ASP A 35 -6.49 -2.60 17.40
C ASP A 35 -7.03 -2.67 15.96
N ALA A 36 -6.39 -3.49 15.12
CA ALA A 36 -6.74 -3.60 13.70
C ALA A 36 -8.18 -4.09 13.49
N LYS A 37 -8.63 -5.05 14.30
CA LYS A 37 -9.99 -5.62 14.20
C LYS A 37 -11.04 -4.66 14.75
N MET A 38 -10.68 -3.86 15.74
CA MET A 38 -11.53 -2.79 16.26
C MET A 38 -11.84 -1.75 15.17
N MET A 39 -10.83 -1.21 14.49
CA MET A 39 -11.00 -0.25 13.39
C MET A 39 -11.89 -0.80 12.26
N GLU A 40 -11.68 -2.06 11.85
CA GLU A 40 -12.54 -2.72 10.85
C GLU A 40 -14.01 -2.75 11.29
N ASN A 41 -14.26 -3.14 12.54
CA ASN A 41 -15.60 -3.21 13.08
C ASN A 41 -16.24 -1.83 13.24
N LEU A 42 -15.45 -0.81 13.59
CA LEU A 42 -15.92 0.57 13.65
C LEU A 42 -16.33 1.09 12.27
N LEU A 43 -15.56 0.78 11.22
CA LEU A 43 -15.95 1.08 9.84
C LEU A 43 -17.27 0.42 9.46
N TYR A 44 -17.47 -0.87 9.81
CA TYR A 44 -18.74 -1.54 9.54
C TYR A 44 -19.90 -0.95 10.35
N LYS A 45 -19.68 -0.70 11.64
CA LYS A 45 -20.72 -0.23 12.56
C LYS A 45 -21.20 1.17 12.22
N CYS A 46 -20.27 2.06 11.89
CA CYS A 46 -20.54 3.48 11.67
C CYS A 46 -20.54 3.85 10.17
N GLU A 47 -20.53 2.87 9.25
CA GLU A 47 -20.45 3.09 7.81
C GLU A 47 -21.53 4.07 7.31
N HIS A 48 -22.75 3.95 7.80
CA HIS A 48 -23.87 4.77 7.37
C HIS A 48 -23.79 6.23 7.88
N LEU A 49 -22.98 6.49 8.91
CA LEU A 49 -22.80 7.81 9.53
C LEU A 49 -21.61 8.58 8.95
N MET A 50 -20.61 7.87 8.43
CA MET A 50 -19.36 8.49 7.99
C MET A 50 -19.45 9.10 6.58
N PRO A 51 -18.93 10.33 6.38
CA PRO A 51 -18.62 10.87 5.06
C PRO A 51 -17.64 9.96 4.29
N LEU A 52 -17.69 10.04 2.95
CA LEU A 52 -16.89 9.16 2.09
C LEU A 52 -15.38 9.39 2.27
N GLU A 53 -14.99 10.64 2.42
CA GLU A 53 -13.61 11.08 2.64
C GLU A 53 -13.05 10.46 3.91
N ILE A 54 -13.84 10.43 4.99
CA ILE A 54 -13.48 9.83 6.28
C ILE A 54 -13.33 8.32 6.16
N LYS A 55 -14.27 7.64 5.48
CA LYS A 55 -14.18 6.20 5.20
C LYS A 55 -12.90 5.84 4.45
N CYS A 56 -12.60 6.61 3.40
CA CYS A 56 -11.40 6.42 2.57
C CYS A 56 -10.12 6.65 3.39
N ARG A 57 -10.07 7.71 4.19
CA ARG A 57 -8.90 8.06 5.01
C ARG A 57 -8.58 6.97 6.01
N TYR A 58 -9.57 6.52 6.78
CA TYR A 58 -9.35 5.47 7.78
C TYR A 58 -9.06 4.11 7.17
N ALA A 59 -9.68 3.78 6.04
CA ALA A 59 -9.36 2.54 5.34
C ALA A 59 -7.92 2.54 4.80
N LEU A 60 -7.44 3.68 4.29
CA LEU A 60 -6.06 3.80 3.80
C LEU A 60 -5.04 3.76 4.95
N GLN A 61 -5.33 4.40 6.07
CA GLN A 61 -4.50 4.33 7.28
C GLN A 61 -4.45 2.91 7.86
N HIS A 62 -5.59 2.22 7.93
CA HIS A 62 -5.63 0.82 8.34
C HIS A 62 -4.83 -0.07 7.39
N TYR A 63 -5.01 0.11 6.07
CA TYR A 63 -4.26 -0.59 5.04
C TYR A 63 -2.75 -0.43 5.20
N TYR A 64 -2.29 0.79 5.44
CA TYR A 64 -0.88 1.08 5.60
C TYR A 64 -0.26 0.26 6.75
N SER A 65 -0.95 0.15 7.89
CA SER A 65 -0.44 -0.57 9.07
C SER A 65 -0.72 -2.08 9.06
N HIS A 66 -1.80 -2.54 8.42
CA HIS A 66 -2.32 -3.91 8.59
C HIS A 66 -2.72 -4.63 7.30
N GLY A 67 -2.56 -3.99 6.13
CA GLY A 67 -2.90 -4.56 4.83
C GLY A 67 -4.41 -4.58 4.51
N ASP A 68 -4.78 -5.24 3.41
CA ASP A 68 -6.14 -5.23 2.85
C ASP A 68 -6.96 -6.52 3.12
N HIS A 69 -6.69 -7.18 4.24
CA HIS A 69 -7.30 -8.48 4.57
C HIS A 69 -8.84 -8.42 4.66
N SER A 70 -9.42 -7.26 4.95
CA SER A 70 -10.85 -7.07 5.14
C SER A 70 -11.57 -6.46 3.92
N PRO A 71 -12.77 -6.97 3.54
CA PRO A 71 -13.53 -6.43 2.41
C PRO A 71 -13.89 -4.94 2.51
N ILE A 72 -14.21 -4.42 3.72
CA ILE A 72 -14.53 -2.99 3.89
C ILE A 72 -13.32 -2.09 3.68
N ILE A 73 -12.13 -2.57 4.07
CA ILE A 73 -10.86 -1.87 3.84
C ILE A 73 -10.62 -1.78 2.34
N ARG A 74 -10.68 -2.91 1.62
CA ARG A 74 -10.57 -2.93 0.14
C ARG A 74 -11.60 -2.02 -0.53
N LYS A 75 -12.86 -2.03 -0.08
CA LYS A 75 -13.93 -1.19 -0.64
C LYS A 75 -13.56 0.28 -0.63
N TYR A 76 -12.98 0.78 0.47
CA TYR A 76 -12.70 2.20 0.65
C TYR A 76 -11.30 2.63 0.20
N VAL A 77 -10.29 1.75 0.30
CA VAL A 77 -8.97 1.97 -0.31
C VAL A 77 -9.13 2.17 -1.82
N ARG A 78 -9.94 1.33 -2.50
CA ARG A 78 -10.20 1.45 -3.95
C ARG A 78 -10.86 2.78 -4.36
N ARG A 79 -11.43 3.51 -3.40
CA ARG A 79 -12.12 4.80 -3.59
C ARG A 79 -11.30 5.99 -3.08
N ALA A 80 -10.14 5.74 -2.45
CA ALA A 80 -9.36 6.75 -1.76
C ALA A 80 -8.69 7.78 -2.69
N LYS A 81 -8.80 7.63 -4.02
CA LYS A 81 -8.31 8.65 -4.95
C LYS A 81 -8.95 10.03 -4.68
N ILE A 82 -10.18 10.07 -4.15
CA ILE A 82 -10.86 11.34 -3.82
C ILE A 82 -10.15 12.15 -2.72
N ILE A 83 -9.35 11.50 -1.87
CA ILE A 83 -8.58 12.15 -0.79
C ILE A 83 -7.09 12.25 -1.15
N ARG A 84 -6.70 11.85 -2.38
CA ARG A 84 -5.32 11.98 -2.84
C ARG A 84 -5.00 13.47 -2.97
N PRO A 85 -3.93 13.97 -2.33
CA PRO A 85 -3.59 15.39 -2.42
C PRO A 85 -3.23 15.77 -3.85
N ASP A 86 -3.50 17.01 -4.25
CA ASP A 86 -3.20 17.48 -5.61
C ASP A 86 -1.70 17.40 -5.93
N ASN A 87 -0.85 17.67 -4.93
CA ASN A 87 0.60 17.61 -5.01
C ASN A 87 1.19 16.22 -4.65
N TRP A 88 0.40 15.14 -4.73
CA TRP A 88 0.87 13.79 -4.38
C TRP A 88 2.15 13.33 -5.10
N ARG A 89 2.43 13.90 -6.28
CA ARG A 89 3.66 13.63 -7.04
C ARG A 89 4.93 14.08 -6.29
N ASP A 90 4.84 15.03 -5.38
CA ASP A 90 5.98 15.51 -4.58
C ASP A 90 6.59 14.39 -3.73
N ALA A 91 5.78 13.40 -3.34
CA ALA A 91 6.24 12.24 -2.60
C ALA A 91 6.98 11.22 -3.49
N LEU A 92 6.78 11.24 -4.81
CA LEU A 92 7.46 10.31 -5.72
C LEU A 92 8.97 10.60 -5.78
N PRO A 93 9.79 9.56 -6.05
CA PRO A 93 11.18 9.75 -6.43
C PRO A 93 11.28 10.68 -7.64
N GLU A 94 12.28 11.58 -7.63
CA GLU A 94 12.48 12.61 -8.64
C GLU A 94 12.52 12.05 -10.06
N SER A 95 13.19 10.91 -10.25
CA SER A 95 13.34 10.23 -11.55
C SER A 95 12.04 9.83 -12.24
N VAL A 96 10.93 9.72 -11.49
CA VAL A 96 9.61 9.34 -12.05
C VAL A 96 8.55 10.40 -11.82
N ARG A 97 8.86 11.51 -11.14
CA ARG A 97 7.88 12.51 -10.71
C ARG A 97 7.09 13.12 -11.88
N ASP A 98 7.76 13.35 -12.99
CA ASP A 98 7.19 14.00 -14.18
C ASP A 98 6.72 13.01 -15.26
N ILE A 99 6.75 11.71 -14.96
CA ILE A 99 6.32 10.68 -15.89
C ILE A 99 4.79 10.52 -15.82
N GLU A 100 4.15 10.43 -16.99
CA GLU A 100 2.70 10.19 -17.08
C GLU A 100 2.35 8.70 -17.01
N MET A 101 3.19 7.85 -17.58
CA MET A 101 2.99 6.40 -17.65
C MET A 101 4.07 5.69 -16.86
N PHE A 102 3.72 5.15 -15.69
CA PHE A 102 4.65 4.37 -14.88
C PHE A 102 4.71 2.93 -15.33
N THR A 103 5.92 2.37 -15.35
CA THR A 103 6.10 0.92 -15.26
C THR A 103 6.03 0.54 -13.78
N VAL A 104 5.19 -0.45 -13.47
CA VAL A 104 5.00 -0.96 -12.11
C VAL A 104 5.15 -2.47 -12.10
N TYR A 105 5.56 -2.98 -10.94
CA TYR A 105 5.92 -4.37 -10.71
C TYR A 105 5.14 -4.96 -9.54
N ARG A 106 4.87 -6.26 -9.60
CA ARG A 106 4.21 -6.97 -8.50
C ARG A 106 4.81 -8.36 -8.32
N GLY A 107 5.35 -8.61 -7.13
CA GLY A 107 5.73 -9.93 -6.67
C GLY A 107 4.60 -10.63 -5.93
N GLY A 108 4.48 -11.94 -6.11
CA GLY A 108 3.61 -12.76 -5.27
C GLY A 108 3.34 -14.14 -5.86
N ILE A 109 2.30 -14.79 -5.29
CA ILE A 109 1.88 -16.15 -5.64
C ILE A 109 0.61 -16.19 -6.51
N GLY A 110 0.06 -15.02 -6.86
CA GLY A 110 -1.15 -14.93 -7.68
C GLY A 110 -0.83 -15.17 -9.15
N SER A 111 -1.79 -15.70 -9.92
CA SER A 111 -1.66 -15.87 -11.37
C SER A 111 -1.72 -14.54 -12.12
N ILE A 112 -1.27 -14.53 -13.39
CA ILE A 112 -1.25 -13.34 -14.24
C ILE A 112 -2.62 -12.70 -14.40
N GLU A 113 -3.70 -13.47 -14.45
CA GLU A 113 -5.07 -12.97 -14.56
C GLU A 113 -5.53 -12.23 -13.30
N ARG A 114 -4.94 -12.58 -12.14
CA ARG A 114 -5.24 -11.94 -10.85
C ARG A 114 -4.34 -10.75 -10.57
N ALA A 115 -3.18 -10.65 -11.23
CA ALA A 115 -2.23 -9.56 -10.98
C ALA A 115 -2.88 -8.18 -11.19
N PRO A 116 -3.58 -7.86 -12.31
CA PRO A 116 -4.23 -6.55 -12.50
C PRO A 116 -5.27 -6.18 -11.44
N LEU A 117 -5.86 -7.17 -10.76
CA LEU A 117 -6.89 -6.98 -9.72
C LEU A 117 -6.30 -6.61 -8.36
N SER A 118 -4.99 -6.78 -8.20
CA SER A 118 -4.30 -6.55 -6.93
C SER A 118 -4.03 -5.07 -6.71
N ILE A 119 -4.27 -4.61 -5.49
CA ILE A 119 -4.23 -3.18 -5.17
C ILE A 119 -2.79 -2.63 -5.13
N SER A 120 -1.87 -3.41 -4.57
CA SER A 120 -0.48 -3.03 -4.34
C SER A 120 0.43 -3.41 -5.50
N TRP A 121 1.18 -2.43 -5.99
CA TRP A 121 2.26 -2.57 -6.96
C TRP A 121 3.46 -1.73 -6.52
N SER A 122 4.68 -2.07 -6.91
CA SER A 122 5.88 -1.28 -6.63
C SER A 122 6.35 -0.59 -7.91
N LEU A 123 6.95 0.59 -7.78
CA LEU A 123 7.70 1.21 -8.89
C LEU A 123 9.04 0.49 -9.14
N SER A 124 9.47 -0.40 -8.23
CA SER A 124 10.76 -1.09 -8.31
C SER A 124 10.62 -2.58 -8.58
N TYR A 125 11.33 -3.07 -9.60
CA TYR A 125 11.42 -4.49 -9.91
C TYR A 125 12.05 -5.28 -8.75
N ASP A 126 13.16 -4.79 -8.18
CA ASP A 126 13.88 -5.48 -7.11
C ASP A 126 13.01 -5.67 -5.86
N VAL A 127 12.20 -4.66 -5.52
CA VAL A 127 11.23 -4.74 -4.42
C VAL A 127 10.16 -5.77 -4.73
N ALA A 128 9.65 -5.82 -5.96
CA ALA A 128 8.68 -6.84 -6.37
C ALA A 128 9.28 -8.25 -6.30
N GLU A 129 10.50 -8.48 -6.79
CA GLU A 129 11.17 -9.79 -6.66
C GLU A 129 11.39 -10.17 -5.19
N TRP A 130 11.74 -9.21 -4.33
CA TRP A 130 11.84 -9.44 -2.89
C TRP A 130 10.53 -9.93 -2.28
N PHE A 131 9.40 -9.34 -2.66
CA PHE A 131 8.07 -9.79 -2.24
C PHE A 131 7.72 -11.19 -2.77
N ALA A 132 8.14 -11.53 -4.00
CA ALA A 132 7.93 -12.86 -4.56
C ALA A 132 8.66 -13.92 -3.72
N HIS A 133 9.97 -13.73 -3.47
CA HIS A 133 10.76 -14.65 -2.64
C HIS A 133 10.27 -14.74 -1.21
N ARG A 134 9.87 -13.61 -0.62
CA ARG A 134 9.25 -13.60 0.72
C ARG A 134 7.99 -14.46 0.74
N SER A 135 7.16 -14.36 -0.30
CA SER A 135 5.93 -15.15 -0.40
C SER A 135 6.23 -16.64 -0.56
N GLU A 136 7.23 -17.03 -1.36
CA GLU A 136 7.68 -18.41 -1.47
C GLU A 136 8.12 -18.99 -0.12
N LEU A 137 8.88 -18.22 0.67
CA LEU A 137 9.32 -18.66 2.00
C LEU A 137 8.14 -18.95 2.94
N PHE A 138 7.09 -18.11 2.91
CA PHE A 138 5.93 -18.25 3.79
C PHE A 138 4.90 -19.27 3.30
N TYR A 139 4.73 -19.43 1.98
CA TYR A 139 3.64 -20.20 1.38
C TYR A 139 4.07 -21.42 0.57
N ARG A 140 5.38 -21.64 0.35
CA ARG A 140 5.95 -22.75 -0.44
C ARG A 140 5.31 -22.90 -1.83
N CYS A 141 5.13 -21.77 -2.52
CA CYS A 141 4.51 -21.68 -3.84
C CYS A 141 5.47 -21.01 -4.83
N SER A 142 5.21 -21.17 -6.13
CA SER A 142 5.98 -20.53 -7.19
C SER A 142 6.04 -19.01 -7.04
N CYS A 143 7.24 -18.45 -7.21
CA CYS A 143 7.48 -17.02 -7.28
C CYS A 143 7.07 -16.47 -8.64
N HIS A 144 6.20 -15.47 -8.65
CA HIS A 144 5.87 -14.71 -9.85
C HIS A 144 6.21 -13.25 -9.66
N VAL A 145 6.79 -12.64 -10.68
CA VAL A 145 6.93 -11.19 -10.79
C VAL A 145 6.25 -10.74 -12.07
N TYR A 146 5.31 -9.81 -11.93
CA TYR A 146 4.60 -9.21 -13.04
C TYR A 146 5.07 -7.78 -13.25
N GLN A 147 5.11 -7.35 -14.51
CA GLN A 147 5.29 -5.97 -14.93
C GLN A 147 4.03 -5.50 -15.63
N GLY A 148 3.66 -4.24 -15.46
CA GLY A 148 2.61 -3.60 -16.25
C GLY A 148 2.79 -2.08 -16.27
N THR A 149 1.87 -1.41 -16.94
CA THR A 149 1.87 0.05 -17.08
C THR A 149 0.67 0.67 -16.40
N ILE A 150 0.83 1.84 -15.78
CA ILE A 150 -0.27 2.59 -15.18
C ILE A 150 -0.10 4.08 -15.42
N HIS A 151 -1.17 4.73 -15.86
CA HIS A 151 -1.19 6.18 -15.98
C HIS A 151 -1.26 6.83 -14.59
N ALA A 152 -0.49 7.89 -14.37
CA ALA A 152 -0.35 8.56 -13.07
C ALA A 152 -1.68 9.10 -12.52
N ASP A 153 -2.62 9.48 -13.40
CA ASP A 153 -3.97 9.86 -12.99
C ASP A 153 -4.74 8.69 -12.33
N LYS A 154 -4.40 7.42 -12.60
CA LYS A 154 -5.09 6.25 -12.07
C LYS A 154 -4.54 5.77 -10.73
N VAL A 155 -3.41 6.33 -10.28
CA VAL A 155 -2.83 6.06 -8.96
C VAL A 155 -3.79 6.55 -7.87
N ILE A 156 -4.15 5.68 -6.95
CA ILE A 156 -5.00 6.01 -5.80
C ILE A 156 -4.17 6.69 -4.72
N ALA A 157 -3.01 6.12 -4.40
CA ALA A 157 -2.07 6.63 -3.41
C ALA A 157 -0.66 6.11 -3.71
N TYR A 158 0.35 6.81 -3.22
CA TYR A 158 1.74 6.37 -3.16
C TYR A 158 2.16 6.34 -1.69
N LEU A 159 2.78 5.24 -1.24
CA LEU A 159 3.14 5.00 0.16
C LEU A 159 4.67 4.83 0.27
N PRO A 160 5.43 5.92 0.54
CA PRO A 160 6.90 5.91 0.55
C PRO A 160 7.53 5.29 1.79
N GLU A 161 6.82 5.26 2.92
CA GLU A 161 7.41 5.19 4.26
C GLU A 161 8.09 3.85 4.58
N ARG A 162 7.81 2.80 3.80
CA ARG A 162 8.44 1.48 3.96
C ARG A 162 9.57 1.20 2.98
N SER A 163 9.99 2.20 2.18
CA SER A 163 10.96 2.01 1.10
C SER A 163 10.51 0.95 0.07
N GLU A 164 9.21 0.73 -0.05
CA GLU A 164 8.61 -0.26 -0.96
C GLU A 164 8.20 0.36 -2.31
N PHE A 165 8.23 1.69 -2.39
CA PHE A 165 7.81 2.47 -3.57
C PHE A 165 6.41 2.05 -4.03
N GLU A 166 5.51 1.86 -3.05
CA GLU A 166 4.22 1.24 -3.25
C GLU A 166 3.22 2.21 -3.88
N ILE A 167 2.64 1.79 -5.00
CA ILE A 167 1.53 2.42 -5.70
C ILE A 167 0.27 1.61 -5.45
N ILE A 168 -0.76 2.30 -4.95
CA ILE A 168 -2.10 1.78 -4.76
C ILE A 168 -2.91 2.06 -6.02
N GLN A 169 -3.56 1.03 -6.55
CA GLN A 169 -4.40 1.12 -7.75
C GLN A 169 -5.61 0.19 -7.67
N HIS A 170 -6.51 0.30 -8.65
CA HIS A 170 -7.59 -0.69 -8.81
C HIS A 170 -7.96 -0.87 -10.29
N ARG A 171 -7.61 -2.05 -10.85
CA ARG A 171 -7.94 -2.48 -12.23
C ARG A 171 -7.45 -1.53 -13.35
N ASN A 172 -6.46 -0.71 -13.08
CA ASN A 172 -5.93 0.29 -13.99
C ASN A 172 -4.54 -0.06 -14.56
N VAL A 173 -3.84 -1.05 -13.99
CA VAL A 173 -2.60 -1.56 -14.59
C VAL A 173 -2.93 -2.31 -15.89
N LYS A 174 -2.22 -1.97 -16.97
CA LYS A 174 -2.37 -2.52 -18.32
C LYS A 174 -1.12 -3.27 -18.76
N ASP A 175 -1.25 -3.96 -19.88
CA ASP A 175 -0.15 -4.65 -20.57
C ASP A 175 0.65 -5.56 -19.64
N VAL A 176 -0.08 -6.27 -18.76
CA VAL A 176 0.55 -7.07 -17.71
C VAL A 176 1.23 -8.29 -18.33
N GLN A 177 2.51 -8.43 -18.04
CA GLN A 177 3.36 -9.53 -18.48
C GLN A 177 4.08 -10.13 -17.28
N GLU A 178 4.32 -11.44 -17.32
CA GLU A 178 5.16 -12.11 -16.35
C GLU A 178 6.63 -12.01 -16.76
N ILE A 179 7.50 -11.69 -15.79
CA ILE A 179 8.94 -11.69 -15.98
C ILE A 179 9.46 -13.07 -15.61
N THR A 180 9.89 -13.82 -16.64
CA THR A 180 10.52 -15.13 -16.47
C THR A 180 11.66 -15.29 -17.49
N PRO A 181 12.86 -15.73 -17.07
CA PRO A 181 13.26 -15.99 -15.69
C PRO A 181 13.33 -14.70 -14.85
N LEU A 182 13.31 -14.85 -13.52
CA LEU A 182 13.59 -13.73 -12.62
C LEU A 182 15.02 -13.20 -12.85
N ARG A 183 15.19 -11.89 -12.72
CA ARG A 183 16.45 -11.18 -13.03
C ARG A 183 17.44 -11.19 -11.86
N GLY A 184 16.98 -11.48 -10.65
CA GLY A 184 17.76 -11.28 -9.43
C GLY A 184 17.84 -9.80 -9.05
N TYR A 185 18.40 -9.56 -7.87
CA TYR A 185 18.55 -8.21 -7.32
C TYR A 185 19.67 -7.43 -7.99
N SER A 186 19.39 -6.16 -8.33
CA SER A 186 20.39 -5.23 -8.84
C SER A 186 21.49 -4.93 -7.82
N PRO A 187 22.71 -4.54 -8.25
CA PRO A 187 23.77 -4.11 -7.34
C PRO A 187 23.37 -2.94 -6.41
N PRO A 188 22.69 -1.88 -6.89
CA PRO A 188 22.17 -0.83 -6.02
C PRO A 188 21.22 -1.36 -4.95
N PHE A 189 20.31 -2.28 -5.31
CA PHE A 189 19.40 -2.86 -4.33
C PHE A 189 20.12 -3.73 -3.31
N ASN A 190 21.10 -4.53 -3.70
CA ASN A 190 21.88 -5.34 -2.77
C ASN A 190 22.66 -4.46 -1.77
N ALA A 191 23.23 -3.34 -2.22
CA ALA A 191 23.86 -2.36 -1.34
C ALA A 191 22.85 -1.73 -0.38
N PHE A 192 21.68 -1.32 -0.89
CA PHE A 192 20.61 -0.71 -0.11
C PHE A 192 20.04 -1.67 0.95
N LYS A 193 19.71 -2.90 0.56
CA LYS A 193 19.19 -3.98 1.42
C LYS A 193 20.19 -4.38 2.52
N SER A 194 21.49 -4.31 2.24
CA SER A 194 22.55 -4.63 3.21
C SER A 194 22.80 -3.49 4.21
N SER A 195 22.26 -2.30 3.96
CA SER A 195 22.39 -1.16 4.87
C SER A 195 21.48 -1.33 6.10
N LYS A 196 21.92 -0.86 7.27
CA LYS A 196 21.07 -0.78 8.49
C LYS A 196 19.92 0.23 8.37
N LYS A 197 19.80 0.90 7.23
CA LYS A 197 18.94 2.06 6.99
C LYS A 197 17.74 1.70 6.11
N TRP A 198 17.69 0.46 5.63
CA TRP A 198 16.54 -0.10 4.94
C TRP A 198 15.27 0.07 5.80
N VAL A 199 14.20 0.59 5.19
CA VAL A 199 12.87 0.90 5.78
C VAL A 199 12.82 2.17 6.66
N HIS A 200 13.95 2.83 6.95
CA HIS A 200 13.96 3.94 7.93
C HIS A 200 14.64 5.23 7.45
N ASN A 201 15.10 5.28 6.20
CA ASN A 201 15.76 6.47 5.65
C ASN A 201 15.23 6.79 4.24
N GLU A 202 14.45 7.86 4.14
CA GLU A 202 13.84 8.33 2.89
C GLU A 202 14.90 8.78 1.87
N GLU A 203 15.93 9.52 2.30
CA GLU A 203 17.01 9.98 1.42
C GLU A 203 17.74 8.82 0.75
N GLU A 204 18.06 7.77 1.50
CA GLU A 204 18.72 6.60 0.95
C GLU A 204 17.81 5.74 0.09
N SER A 205 16.51 5.71 0.41
CA SER A 205 15.50 5.05 -0.43
C SER A 205 15.40 5.75 -1.78
N ASN A 206 15.32 7.08 -1.79
CA ASN A 206 15.28 7.89 -3.00
C ASN A 206 16.60 7.79 -3.78
N ARG A 207 17.75 7.79 -3.11
CA ARG A 207 19.05 7.56 -3.75
C ARG A 207 19.09 6.20 -4.44
N TYR A 208 18.74 5.13 -3.72
CA TYR A 208 18.64 3.78 -4.30
C TYR A 208 17.75 3.79 -5.54
N PHE A 209 16.54 4.32 -5.42
CA PHE A 209 15.56 4.29 -6.50
C PHE A 209 16.08 5.04 -7.73
N ASN A 210 16.67 6.22 -7.54
CA ASN A 210 17.20 7.02 -8.64
C ASN A 210 18.39 6.34 -9.33
N GLU A 211 19.34 5.77 -8.58
CA GLU A 211 20.47 5.02 -9.14
C GLU A 211 19.99 3.76 -9.90
N TRP A 212 19.06 3.02 -9.29
CA TRP A 212 18.45 1.85 -9.92
C TRP A 212 17.71 2.26 -11.21
N TYR A 213 16.84 3.27 -11.14
CA TYR A 213 16.03 3.70 -12.28
C TYR A 213 16.88 4.19 -13.45
N GLN A 214 17.96 4.93 -13.18
CA GLN A 214 18.92 5.32 -14.21
C GLN A 214 19.59 4.11 -14.86
N SER A 215 20.00 3.11 -14.09
CA SER A 215 20.62 1.88 -14.63
C SER A 215 19.70 1.07 -15.56
N GLN A 216 18.38 1.25 -15.46
CA GLN A 216 17.41 0.55 -16.31
C GLN A 216 17.14 1.29 -17.63
N ASN A 217 17.47 2.58 -17.72
CA ASN A 217 17.10 3.47 -18.82
C ASN A 217 18.30 4.07 -19.56
N CYS A 218 19.52 3.62 -19.24
CA CYS A 218 20.77 3.98 -19.92
C CYS A 218 21.25 2.88 -20.85
#